data_AF-A0A529LNA8-F1
#
_entry.id   AF-A0A529LNA8-F1
#
_cell.length_a   1.000
_cell.length_b   1.000
_cell.length_c   1.000
_cell.angle_alpha   90.00
_cell.angle_beta   90.00
_cell.angle_gamma   90.00
#
_symmetry.space_group_name_H-M   'P 1'
#
loop_
_entity.id
_entity.type
_entity.pdbx_description
1 polymer ?
#
loop_
_entity_poly.entity_id
_entity_poly.type
_entity_poly.pdbx_seq_one_letter_code
_entity_poly.pdbx_strand_id
1 'polypeptide(L)'
;THPETGYGYIEVAANADGVAAVARFVEKPDAETARQYASSGRFYWNAGLFLFRADTMRQAFLEFRPDIWDSAERAYKTARTDVSGIYLPQSFYSAVPSSSIDYAVTERAHDIAMVTASFRWNDLGSWQSLLEASPVDSDGNVVRGDVVAMDCSRSY
;
A
#
# COMPACT_ATOMS: atom_id res chain seq x y z
N THR A 1 2.87 -9.82 -12.54
CA THR A 1 3.32 -9.77 -13.96
C THR A 1 4.77 -9.31 -14.12
N HIS A 2 5.48 -8.92 -13.07
CA HIS A 2 6.94 -8.68 -13.04
C HIS A 2 7.41 -8.63 -11.57
N PRO A 3 8.72 -8.61 -11.26
CA PRO A 3 9.23 -8.49 -9.90
C PRO A 3 9.33 -7.01 -9.46
N GLU A 4 8.28 -6.47 -8.85
CA GLU A 4 8.26 -5.09 -8.33
C GLU A 4 8.95 -5.02 -6.95
N THR A 5 9.69 -3.96 -6.67
CA THR A 5 10.38 -3.73 -5.39
C THR A 5 9.72 -2.65 -4.54
N GLY A 6 8.86 -1.83 -5.16
CA GLY A 6 8.09 -0.78 -4.49
C GLY A 6 6.83 -1.27 -3.76
N TYR A 7 6.43 -2.53 -3.95
CA TYR A 7 5.20 -3.08 -3.38
C TYR A 7 5.48 -4.00 -2.19
N GLY A 8 4.50 -4.06 -1.28
CA GLY A 8 4.40 -5.14 -0.30
C GLY A 8 4.01 -6.45 -0.97
N TYR A 9 4.47 -7.55 -0.39
CA TYR A 9 4.23 -8.92 -0.85
C TYR A 9 3.58 -9.74 0.26
N ILE A 10 2.57 -10.53 -0.12
CA ILE A 10 1.78 -11.39 0.76
C ILE A 10 2.05 -12.84 0.36
N GLU A 11 2.64 -13.64 1.24
CA GLU A 11 2.77 -15.08 1.05
C GLU A 11 1.56 -15.81 1.61
N VAL A 12 1.03 -16.77 0.84
CA VAL A 12 -0.02 -17.68 1.28
C VAL A 12 0.47 -19.13 1.28
N ALA A 13 -0.07 -19.94 2.20
CA ALA A 13 0.35 -21.34 2.35
C ALA A 13 -0.04 -22.24 1.16
N ALA A 14 -1.11 -21.87 0.45
CA ALA A 14 -1.58 -22.51 -0.78
C ALA A 14 -2.17 -21.44 -1.71
N ASN A 15 -2.30 -21.76 -3.00
CA ASN A 15 -2.93 -20.85 -3.96
C ASN A 15 -4.26 -20.34 -3.43
N ALA A 16 -4.44 -19.02 -3.47
CA ALA A 16 -5.65 -18.37 -2.99
C ALA A 16 -6.65 -18.28 -4.15
N ASP A 17 -7.80 -18.95 -4.00
CA ASP A 17 -9.00 -18.68 -4.79
C ASP A 17 -10.02 -18.00 -3.86
N GLY A 18 -10.04 -16.67 -3.86
CA GLY A 18 -10.85 -15.88 -2.95
C GLY A 18 -10.11 -15.54 -1.66
N VAL A 19 -10.50 -16.14 -0.54
CA VAL A 19 -9.93 -15.84 0.79
C VAL A 19 -8.84 -16.84 1.16
N ALA A 20 -7.68 -16.36 1.57
CA ALA A 20 -6.58 -17.21 2.03
C ALA A 20 -5.92 -16.64 3.29
N ALA A 21 -5.48 -17.54 4.18
CA ALA A 21 -4.67 -17.17 5.32
C ALA A 21 -3.29 -16.70 4.87
N VAL A 22 -2.83 -15.58 5.44
CA VAL A 22 -1.51 -15.01 5.16
C VAL A 22 -0.47 -15.71 6.02
N ALA A 23 0.55 -16.29 5.37
CA ALA A 23 1.68 -16.91 6.05
C ALA A 23 2.69 -15.86 6.53
N ARG A 24 2.96 -14.84 5.71
CA ARG A 24 3.72 -13.65 6.09
C ARG A 24 3.46 -12.49 5.13
N PHE A 25 3.73 -11.29 5.64
CA PHE A 25 3.79 -10.06 4.89
C PHE A 25 5.24 -9.58 4.79
N VAL A 26 5.64 -9.02 3.65
CA VAL A 26 6.98 -8.45 3.44
C VAL A 26 6.84 -7.13 2.68
N GLU A 27 7.19 -6.00 3.30
CA GLU A 27 7.16 -4.70 2.64
C GLU A 27 8.45 -4.45 1.83
N LYS A 28 8.31 -4.18 0.53
CA LYS A 28 9.37 -3.68 -0.35
C LYS A 28 10.67 -4.52 -0.34
N PRO A 29 10.60 -5.78 -0.82
CA PRO A 29 11.77 -6.64 -0.89
C PRO A 29 12.81 -6.11 -1.87
N ASP A 30 14.06 -6.58 -1.74
CA ASP A 30 15.09 -6.35 -2.75
C ASP A 30 14.75 -7.03 -4.09
N ALA A 31 15.42 -6.63 -5.17
CA ALA A 31 15.13 -7.10 -6.52
C ALA A 31 15.31 -8.62 -6.71
N GLU A 32 16.25 -9.24 -5.99
CA GLU A 32 16.45 -10.70 -6.06
C GLU A 32 15.31 -11.43 -5.37
N THR A 33 14.95 -10.96 -4.18
CA THR A 33 13.82 -11.48 -3.41
C THR A 33 12.50 -11.32 -4.18
N ALA A 34 12.26 -10.18 -4.82
CA ALA A 34 11.07 -9.93 -5.65
C ALA A 34 10.96 -10.91 -6.84
N ARG A 35 12.09 -11.26 -7.47
CA ARG A 35 12.13 -12.28 -8.54
C ARG A 35 11.72 -13.66 -8.06
N GLN A 36 12.18 -14.04 -6.88
CA GLN A 36 11.81 -15.31 -6.26
C GLN A 36 10.33 -15.34 -5.90
N TYR A 37 9.79 -14.24 -5.37
CA TYR A 37 8.37 -14.13 -5.04
C TYR A 37 7.50 -14.25 -6.28
N ALA A 38 7.80 -13.49 -7.34
CA ALA A 38 7.05 -13.51 -8.59
C ALA A 38 7.04 -14.89 -9.28
N SER A 39 8.10 -15.70 -9.12
CA SER A 39 8.20 -17.03 -9.72
C SER A 39 7.59 -18.16 -8.88
N SER A 40 7.37 -17.93 -7.58
CA SER A 40 6.89 -18.96 -6.64
C SER A 40 5.43 -19.38 -6.83
N GLY A 41 4.60 -18.51 -7.42
CA GLY A 41 3.14 -18.68 -7.51
C GLY A 41 2.38 -18.54 -6.17
N ARG A 42 3.07 -18.35 -5.04
CA ARG A 42 2.47 -18.25 -3.70
C ARG A 42 2.45 -16.82 -3.13
N PHE A 43 2.96 -15.87 -3.90
CA PHE A 43 3.11 -14.50 -3.48
C PHE A 43 2.25 -13.57 -4.32
N TYR A 44 1.59 -12.65 -3.63
CA TYR A 44 0.68 -11.66 -4.21
C TYR A 44 1.15 -10.27 -3.80
N TRP A 45 0.84 -9.26 -4.61
CA TRP A 45 1.09 -7.87 -4.22
C TRP A 45 0.06 -7.38 -3.21
N ASN A 46 0.51 -6.61 -2.23
CA ASN A 46 -0.37 -5.83 -1.38
C ASN A 46 -0.89 -4.62 -2.16
N ALA A 47 -2.22 -4.54 -2.32
CA ALA A 47 -2.87 -3.42 -2.98
C ALA A 47 -3.02 -2.16 -2.10
N GLY A 48 -2.57 -2.22 -0.83
CA GLY A 48 -2.76 -1.15 0.15
C GLY A 48 -4.21 -1.03 0.64
N LEU A 49 -5.03 -2.05 0.43
CA LEU A 49 -6.44 -2.11 0.84
C LEU A 49 -6.58 -3.01 2.06
N PHE A 50 -7.18 -2.46 3.11
CA PHE A 50 -7.38 -3.15 4.38
C PHE A 50 -8.85 -3.11 4.79
N LEU A 51 -9.34 -4.23 5.32
CA LEU A 51 -10.64 -4.32 5.96
C LEU A 51 -10.45 -4.96 7.34
N PHE A 52 -10.87 -4.26 8.37
CA PHE A 52 -10.75 -4.72 9.76
C PHE A 52 -11.84 -4.10 10.63
N ARG A 53 -12.12 -4.77 11.74
CA ARG A 53 -12.97 -4.21 12.80
C ARG A 53 -12.16 -3.17 13.58
N ALA A 54 -12.79 -2.06 13.96
CA ALA A 54 -12.09 -0.92 14.59
C ALA A 54 -11.43 -1.29 15.92
N ASP A 55 -12.07 -2.14 16.73
CA ASP A 55 -11.52 -2.68 17.97
C ASP A 55 -10.34 -3.62 17.74
N THR A 56 -10.35 -4.47 16.70
CA THR A 56 -9.23 -5.33 16.33
C THR A 56 -8.00 -4.48 15.99
N MET A 57 -8.18 -3.44 15.17
CA MET A 57 -7.08 -2.51 14.84
C MET A 57 -6.56 -1.76 16.08
N ARG A 58 -7.47 -1.33 16.97
CA ARG A 58 -7.08 -0.74 18.26
C ARG A 58 -6.23 -1.71 19.08
N GLN A 59 -6.63 -2.98 19.22
CA GLN A 59 -5.84 -3.96 19.96
C GLN A 59 -4.47 -4.18 19.33
N ALA A 60 -4.40 -4.27 18.00
CA ALA A 60 -3.13 -4.43 17.31
C ALA A 60 -2.18 -3.24 17.54
N PHE A 61 -2.68 -2.00 17.53
CA PHE A 61 -1.86 -0.83 17.88
C PHE A 61 -1.42 -0.84 19.35
N LEU A 62 -2.31 -1.20 20.27
CA LEU A 62 -1.96 -1.33 21.70
C LEU A 62 -0.87 -2.37 21.95
N GLU A 63 -0.88 -3.47 21.18
CA GLU A 63 0.10 -4.55 21.28
C GLU A 63 1.44 -4.18 20.61
N PHE A 64 1.40 -3.73 19.35
CA PHE A 64 2.61 -3.60 18.53
C PHE A 64 3.24 -2.21 18.56
N ARG A 65 2.42 -1.15 18.69
CA ARG A 65 2.85 0.25 18.60
C ARG A 65 2.08 1.14 19.59
N PRO A 66 2.15 0.86 20.91
CA PRO A 66 1.48 1.68 21.92
C PRO A 66 1.97 3.14 21.89
N ASP A 67 3.21 3.38 21.45
CA ASP A 67 3.77 4.71 21.23
C ASP A 67 2.99 5.55 20.20
N ILE A 68 2.53 4.91 19.11
CA ILE A 68 1.66 5.54 18.12
C ILE A 68 0.26 5.72 18.72
N TRP A 69 -0.31 4.68 19.33
CA TRP A 69 -1.66 4.72 19.89
C TRP A 69 -1.81 5.86 20.91
N ASP A 70 -0.94 5.92 21.91
CA ASP A 70 -1.02 6.90 22.99
C ASP A 70 -0.85 8.33 22.48
N SER A 71 0.01 8.53 21.48
CA SER A 71 0.23 9.84 20.86
C SER A 71 -0.98 10.28 20.03
N ALA A 72 -1.54 9.36 19.23
CA ALA A 72 -2.73 9.60 18.44
C ALA A 72 -3.96 9.85 19.34
N GLU A 73 -4.12 9.09 20.42
CA GLU A 73 -5.20 9.26 21.39
C GLU A 73 -5.11 10.61 22.11
N ARG A 74 -3.90 11.07 22.46
CA ARG A 74 -3.68 12.42 23.02
C ARG A 74 -4.05 13.52 22.02
N ALA A 75 -3.64 13.37 20.75
CA ALA A 75 -4.01 14.30 19.69
C ALA A 75 -5.53 14.34 19.48
N TYR A 76 -6.18 13.19 19.51
CA TYR A 76 -7.64 13.06 19.35
C TYR A 76 -8.41 13.68 20.54
N LYS A 77 -7.99 13.43 21.78
CA LYS A 77 -8.64 14.01 22.99
C LYS A 77 -8.55 15.54 23.04
N THR A 78 -7.57 16.13 22.36
CA THR A 78 -7.38 17.59 22.27
C THR A 78 -7.91 18.16 20.97
N ALA A 79 -8.57 17.34 20.14
CA ALA A 79 -9.11 17.75 18.86
C ALA A 79 -10.21 18.80 19.03
N ARG A 80 -10.23 19.75 18.10
CA ARG A 80 -11.34 20.69 17.96
C ARG A 80 -12.32 20.11 16.94
N THR A 81 -13.60 20.19 17.26
CA THR A 81 -14.67 19.80 16.33
C THR A 81 -15.48 21.03 15.98
N ASP A 82 -15.74 21.23 14.69
CA ASP A 82 -16.69 22.23 14.19
C ASP A 82 -17.54 21.64 13.06
N VAL A 83 -18.27 22.50 12.34
CA VAL A 83 -19.18 22.09 11.26
C VAL A 83 -18.45 21.39 10.10
N SER A 84 -17.18 21.68 9.89
CA SER A 84 -16.36 21.11 8.82
C SER A 84 -15.61 19.83 9.19
N GLY A 85 -15.55 19.47 10.48
CA GLY A 85 -15.02 18.17 10.91
C GLY A 85 -14.21 18.21 12.21
N ILE A 86 -13.32 17.23 12.34
CA ILE A 86 -12.42 17.05 13.49
C ILE A 86 -11.01 17.47 13.10
N TYR A 87 -10.41 18.37 13.87
CA TYR A 87 -9.09 18.93 13.64
C TYR A 87 -8.16 18.56 14.79
N LEU A 88 -7.15 17.75 14.48
CA LEU A 88 -6.09 17.40 15.43
C LEU A 88 -5.11 18.59 15.54
N PRO A 89 -4.73 19.03 16.76
CA PRO A 89 -3.79 20.13 16.88
C PRO A 89 -2.41 19.71 16.37
N GLN A 90 -1.79 20.56 15.55
CA GLN A 90 -0.51 20.27 14.90
C GLN A 90 0.58 19.83 15.89
N SER A 91 0.70 20.50 17.05
CA SER A 91 1.71 20.16 18.06
C SER A 91 1.57 18.74 18.60
N PHE A 92 0.35 18.22 18.72
CA PHE A 92 0.11 16.84 19.17
C PHE A 92 0.23 15.85 18.01
N TYR A 93 -0.30 16.18 16.83
CA TYR A 93 -0.24 15.29 15.67
C TYR A 93 1.19 15.10 15.17
N SER A 94 1.99 16.16 15.11
CA SER A 94 3.40 16.09 14.70
C SER A 94 4.28 15.30 15.66
N ALA A 95 3.81 15.02 16.88
CA ALA A 95 4.50 14.15 17.84
C ALA A 95 4.18 12.66 17.64
N VAL A 96 3.18 12.31 16.81
CA VAL A 96 2.87 10.93 16.47
C VAL A 96 4.01 10.36 15.62
N PRO A 97 4.63 9.23 16.02
CA PRO A 97 5.67 8.59 15.21
C PRO A 97 5.18 8.28 13.79
N SER A 98 5.93 8.72 12.78
CA SER A 98 5.63 8.43 11.39
C SER A 98 5.97 6.97 11.05
N SER A 99 4.95 6.20 10.69
CA SER A 99 5.06 4.79 10.29
C SER A 99 3.90 4.44 9.36
N SER A 100 4.13 3.59 8.36
CA SER A 100 3.02 2.98 7.63
C SER A 100 2.32 1.94 8.51
N ILE A 101 1.06 1.63 8.18
CA ILE A 101 0.32 0.56 8.84
C ILE A 101 0.93 -0.82 8.57
N ASP A 102 1.59 -0.98 7.42
CA ASP A 102 2.30 -2.20 7.03
C ASP A 102 3.38 -2.55 8.05
N TYR A 103 4.27 -1.60 8.36
CA TYR A 103 5.34 -1.78 9.37
C TYR A 103 4.82 -1.75 10.82
N ALA A 104 3.82 -0.91 11.10
CA ALA A 104 3.31 -0.72 12.44
C ALA A 104 2.50 -1.92 12.93
N VAL A 105 1.75 -2.55 12.04
CA VAL A 105 0.76 -3.58 12.37
C VAL A 105 0.89 -4.79 11.47
N THR A 106 0.78 -4.65 10.15
CA THR A 106 0.59 -5.80 9.23
C THR A 106 1.73 -6.81 9.26
N GLU A 107 2.99 -6.38 9.34
CA GLU A 107 4.15 -7.29 9.44
C GLU A 107 4.22 -8.06 10.78
N ARG A 108 3.51 -7.59 11.81
CA ARG A 108 3.57 -8.11 13.18
C ARG A 108 2.32 -8.89 13.57
N ALA A 109 1.19 -8.54 12.97
CA ALA A 109 -0.09 -9.12 13.29
C ALA A 109 -0.19 -10.59 12.85
N HIS A 110 -0.82 -11.38 13.71
CA HIS A 110 -1.27 -12.73 13.40
C HIS A 110 -2.73 -12.69 12.91
N ASP A 111 -3.23 -13.82 12.39
CA ASP A 111 -4.62 -13.99 11.94
C ASP A 111 -5.06 -13.03 10.81
N ILE A 112 -4.14 -12.72 9.90
CA ILE A 112 -4.45 -11.96 8.68
C ILE A 112 -4.98 -12.90 7.59
N ALA A 113 -6.03 -12.47 6.90
CA ALA A 113 -6.49 -13.08 5.66
C ALA A 113 -6.38 -12.09 4.50
N MET A 114 -6.05 -12.62 3.33
CA MET A 114 -6.01 -11.91 2.05
C MET A 114 -7.23 -12.29 1.22
N VAL A 115 -7.77 -11.34 0.46
CA VAL A 115 -8.73 -11.59 -0.61
C VAL A 115 -8.08 -11.30 -1.96
N THR A 116 -8.12 -12.26 -2.88
CA THR A 116 -7.58 -12.05 -4.23
C THR A 116 -8.41 -11.04 -5.02
N ALA A 117 -7.75 -10.02 -5.57
CA ALA A 117 -8.36 -9.07 -6.48
C ALA A 117 -8.31 -9.58 -7.93
N SER A 118 -9.45 -9.58 -8.61
CA SER A 118 -9.58 -9.97 -10.03
C SER A 118 -9.71 -8.77 -10.99
N PHE A 119 -9.65 -7.55 -10.46
CA PHE A 119 -9.70 -6.31 -11.24
C PHE A 119 -8.29 -5.80 -11.57
N ARG A 120 -8.20 -4.93 -12.59
CA ARG A 120 -6.96 -4.23 -12.91
C ARG A 120 -6.64 -3.23 -11.80
N TRP A 121 -5.42 -3.27 -11.29
CA TRP A 121 -4.94 -2.40 -10.24
C TRP A 121 -3.52 -1.91 -10.57
N ASN A 122 -3.25 -0.64 -10.25
CA ASN A 122 -1.95 0.01 -10.30
C ASN A 122 -2.00 1.14 -9.27
N ASP A 123 -0.94 1.30 -8.47
CA ASP A 123 -0.87 2.35 -7.45
C ASP A 123 -0.62 3.76 -8.02
N LEU A 124 -0.30 3.85 -9.32
CA LEU A 124 0.10 5.07 -10.02
C LEU A 124 1.22 5.82 -9.27
N GLY A 125 2.14 5.08 -8.64
CA GLY A 125 3.18 5.64 -7.80
C GLY A 125 4.32 6.33 -8.56
N SER A 126 4.35 6.23 -9.90
CA SER A 126 5.41 6.81 -10.73
C SER A 126 4.91 7.30 -12.09
N TRP A 127 5.69 8.17 -12.75
CA TRP A 127 5.44 8.57 -14.15
C TRP A 127 5.49 7.39 -15.11
N GLN A 128 6.33 6.39 -14.82
CA GLN A 128 6.37 5.14 -15.57
C GLN A 128 5.04 4.38 -15.46
N SER A 129 4.44 4.35 -14.27
CA SER A 129 3.12 3.72 -14.04
C SER A 129 2.02 4.42 -14.86
N LEU A 130 2.11 5.74 -15.04
CA LEU A 130 1.18 6.51 -15.88
C LEU A 130 1.34 6.19 -17.37
N LEU A 131 2.58 6.05 -17.85
CA LEU A 131 2.88 5.60 -19.21
C LEU A 131 2.27 4.22 -19.48
N GLU A 132 2.49 3.26 -18.59
CA GLU A 132 1.98 1.89 -18.72
C GLU A 132 0.44 1.80 -18.66
N ALA A 133 -0.19 2.72 -17.93
CA ALA A 133 -1.66 2.76 -17.80
C ALA A 133 -2.35 3.51 -18.95
N SER A 134 -1.60 4.18 -19.81
CA SER A 134 -2.16 5.10 -20.81
C SER A 134 -2.15 4.54 -22.23
N PRO A 135 -3.10 4.94 -23.09
CA PRO A 135 -3.02 4.67 -24.53
C PRO A 135 -1.77 5.36 -25.11
N VAL A 136 -1.02 4.62 -25.93
CA VAL A 136 0.18 5.11 -26.60
C VAL A 136 -0.01 5.19 -28.11
N ASP A 137 0.76 6.05 -28.77
CA ASP A 137 0.88 6.10 -30.23
C ASP A 137 1.77 4.95 -30.78
N SER A 138 2.10 5.01 -32.08
CA SER A 138 2.94 4.00 -32.74
C SER A 138 4.38 3.93 -32.22
N ASP A 139 4.90 5.03 -31.65
CA ASP A 139 6.26 5.13 -31.11
C ASP A 139 6.29 4.89 -29.60
N GLY A 140 5.14 4.53 -29.01
CA GLY A 140 4.98 4.23 -27.60
C GLY A 140 4.85 5.47 -26.72
N ASN A 141 4.57 6.65 -27.30
CA ASN A 141 4.39 7.88 -26.54
C ASN A 141 2.95 8.05 -26.07
N VAL A 142 2.75 8.65 -24.91
CA VAL A 142 1.44 9.15 -24.47
C VAL A 142 1.35 10.61 -24.86
N VAL A 143 0.38 10.95 -25.69
CA VAL A 143 0.15 12.34 -26.12
C VAL A 143 -1.17 12.83 -25.54
N ARG A 144 -1.10 13.84 -24.68
CA ARG A 144 -2.27 14.54 -24.14
C ARG A 144 -2.19 16.05 -24.35
N GLY A 145 -3.13 16.58 -25.13
CA GLY A 145 -3.22 18.02 -25.41
C GLY A 145 -2.48 18.42 -26.68
N ASP A 146 -1.99 19.65 -26.70
CA ASP A 146 -1.23 20.21 -27.82
C ASP A 146 0.27 19.89 -27.66
N VAL A 147 0.71 18.82 -28.32
CA VAL A 147 2.07 18.27 -28.17
C VAL A 147 2.70 18.08 -29.55
N VAL A 148 3.95 18.55 -29.70
CA VAL A 148 4.80 18.25 -30.85
C VAL A 148 5.87 17.26 -30.42
N ALA A 149 5.72 16.01 -30.82
CA ALA A 149 6.70 14.96 -30.59
C ALA A 149 7.53 14.74 -31.87
N MET A 150 8.84 15.02 -31.81
CA MET A 150 9.78 14.79 -32.91
C MET A 150 10.91 13.90 -32.39
N ASP A 151 11.17 12.79 -33.09
CA ASP A 151 12.18 11.79 -32.71
C ASP A 151 12.05 11.32 -31.25
N CYS A 152 10.80 11.23 -30.77
CA CYS A 152 10.46 10.86 -29.41
C CYS A 152 9.88 9.44 -29.38
N SER A 153 10.29 8.62 -28.42
CA SER A 153 9.74 7.27 -28.23
C SER A 153 9.59 6.96 -26.75
N ARG A 154 8.60 6.12 -26.41
CA ARG A 154 8.34 5.62 -25.05
C ARG A 154 8.33 6.71 -23.96
N SER A 155 7.74 7.86 -24.27
CA SER A 155 7.66 9.01 -23.37
C SER A 155 6.22 9.32 -22.97
N TYR A 156 6.03 9.94 -21.81
CA TYR A 156 4.74 10.48 -21.36
C TYR A 156 4.76 12.00 -21.43
#